data_AF-A0A1I5Z926-F1
#
_entry.id   AF-A0A1I5Z926-F1
#
_cell.length_a   1.000
_cell.length_b   1.000
_cell.length_c   1.000
_cell.angle_alpha   90.00
_cell.angle_beta   90.00
_cell.angle_gamma   90.00
#
_symmetry.space_group_name_H-M   'P 1'
#
loop_
_entity.id
_entity.type
_entity.pdbx_description
1 polymer ?
#
loop_
_entity_poly.entity_id
_entity_poly.type
_entity_poly.pdbx_seq_one_letter_code
_entity_poly.pdbx_strand_id
1 'polypeptide(L)'
;MKINTFKLTAATALLSTTIFGVPLMGEAHVNGDGRDGGHKEGKSSHQMMDRKQERKEQRLGTNHRNYDNWDKKEDLKFNDKNTSNKMLDKVKNNSGEGKDKEANTKKKGDTKIQNKPEKVKYEPKVPLVTYTEADAYGKDTILPLIAGLETAKANLDWETLAKNYHLLSNELKKGTKVFYKADGKANRNKLIATYKAPAQEKRAELALTLSIYMGVENIEAELETENIGEAALKLRKLKMLIEKLGNTENNALLTDLVAKVNTLESKINTKNSMSYYKPVSL
;
A
#
# COMPACT_ATOMS: atom_id res chain seq x y z
N MET A 1 -1.49 3.19 46.18
CA MET A 1 -1.22 3.60 44.78
C MET A 1 -2.15 2.82 43.87
N LYS A 2 -3.05 3.51 43.14
CA LYS A 2 -3.98 2.88 42.20
C LYS A 2 -3.39 2.99 40.79
N ILE A 3 -3.12 1.86 40.15
CA ILE A 3 -2.60 1.79 38.78
C ILE A 3 -3.82 1.79 37.84
N ASN A 4 -4.08 2.90 37.18
CA ASN A 4 -5.12 2.99 36.16
C ASN A 4 -4.57 2.45 34.83
N THR A 5 -5.12 1.31 34.40
CA THR A 5 -4.84 0.68 33.11
C THR A 5 -5.71 1.35 32.04
N PHE A 6 -5.10 2.22 31.22
CA PHE A 6 -5.74 2.79 30.04
C PHE A 6 -5.71 1.77 28.90
N LYS A 7 -6.89 1.35 28.43
CA LYS A 7 -7.05 0.55 27.20
C LYS A 7 -7.09 1.50 26.01
N LEU A 8 -6.00 1.57 25.22
CA LEU A 8 -6.01 2.22 23.92
C LEU A 8 -6.79 1.36 22.93
N THR A 9 -7.84 1.92 22.33
CA THR A 9 -8.56 1.30 21.21
C THR A 9 -8.12 2.02 19.95
N ALA A 10 -7.26 1.39 19.14
CA ALA A 10 -6.78 1.96 17.90
C ALA A 10 -7.87 1.88 16.82
N ALA A 11 -8.45 3.02 16.47
CA ALA A 11 -9.34 3.13 15.31
C ALA A 11 -8.49 3.31 14.05
N THR A 12 -8.35 2.25 13.25
CA THR A 12 -7.62 2.28 11.97
C THR A 12 -8.49 2.97 10.92
N ALA A 13 -8.23 4.24 10.63
CA ALA A 13 -8.87 4.96 9.53
C ALA A 13 -8.12 4.70 8.21
N LEU A 14 -8.81 4.07 7.25
CA LEU A 14 -8.33 3.90 5.87
C LEU A 14 -8.35 5.24 5.14
N LEU A 15 -7.20 5.91 5.02
CA LEU A 15 -7.02 7.09 4.17
C LEU A 15 -6.52 6.66 2.79
N SER A 16 -7.35 6.90 1.77
CA SER A 16 -7.02 6.67 0.35
C SER A 16 -5.98 7.68 -0.13
N THR A 17 -4.80 7.20 -0.49
CA THR A 17 -3.71 7.99 -1.08
C THR A 17 -3.94 8.21 -2.58
N THR A 18 -4.46 9.38 -2.95
CA THR A 18 -4.44 9.91 -4.33
C THR A 18 -4.13 11.38 -4.30
N ILE A 19 -2.88 11.76 -3.99
CA ILE A 19 -2.38 13.13 -4.19
C ILE A 19 -0.89 13.01 -4.54
N PHE A 20 -0.41 13.89 -5.43
CA PHE A 20 0.91 14.00 -6.06
C PHE A 20 1.06 13.34 -7.43
N GLY A 21 0.38 13.96 -8.40
CA GLY A 21 0.76 13.92 -9.81
C GLY A 21 1.96 14.84 -10.07
N VAL A 22 2.89 14.33 -10.86
CA VAL A 22 4.17 14.92 -11.28
C VAL A 22 3.95 16.04 -12.32
N PRO A 23 4.67 17.18 -12.26
CA PRO A 23 4.63 18.21 -13.28
C PRO A 23 5.49 17.90 -14.51
N LEU A 24 5.08 18.51 -15.62
CA LEU A 24 5.70 18.51 -16.94
C LEU A 24 7.07 19.20 -16.97
N MET A 25 8.05 18.60 -17.66
CA MET A 25 9.03 19.35 -18.46
C MET A 25 9.41 18.55 -19.71
N GLY A 26 9.28 19.19 -20.86
CA GLY A 26 9.82 18.72 -22.13
C GLY A 26 10.62 19.86 -22.75
N GLU A 27 11.90 19.61 -23.00
CA GLU A 27 12.76 20.45 -23.82
C GLU A 27 12.49 20.16 -25.31
N ALA A 28 12.29 21.24 -26.06
CA ALA A 28 12.09 21.21 -27.50
C ALA A 28 13.45 21.29 -28.20
N HIS A 29 13.82 20.24 -28.94
CA HIS A 29 14.81 20.34 -30.02
C HIS A 29 14.08 20.37 -31.36
N VAL A 30 14.19 21.52 -32.04
CA VAL A 30 13.80 21.72 -33.43
C VAL A 30 14.92 21.20 -34.31
N ASN A 31 14.65 20.18 -35.12
CA ASN A 31 15.34 19.97 -36.38
C ASN A 31 14.27 19.66 -37.42
N GLY A 32 14.14 20.57 -38.39
CA GLY A 32 13.34 20.37 -39.57
C GLY A 32 14.02 19.41 -40.53
N ASP A 33 13.22 18.65 -41.26
CA ASP A 33 13.47 18.35 -42.67
C ASP A 33 12.13 17.98 -43.30
N GLY A 34 11.81 18.70 -44.38
CA GLY A 34 10.53 18.65 -45.06
C GLY A 34 10.29 17.34 -45.81
N ARG A 35 9.02 16.94 -45.85
CA ARG A 35 8.47 16.08 -46.90
C ARG A 35 6.98 16.34 -47.06
N ASP A 36 6.65 16.84 -48.24
CA ASP A 36 5.31 17.08 -48.75
C ASP A 36 4.47 15.81 -48.83
N GLY A 37 3.15 16.00 -48.70
CA GLY A 37 2.16 15.16 -49.38
C GLY A 37 1.04 14.63 -48.50
N GLY A 38 -0.13 15.27 -48.58
CA GLY A 38 -1.40 14.61 -48.28
C GLY A 38 -2.39 15.48 -47.51
N HIS A 39 -3.21 16.24 -48.26
CA HIS A 39 -4.41 16.87 -47.73
C HIS A 39 -5.31 15.84 -47.03
N LYS A 40 -5.42 15.94 -45.70
CA LYS A 40 -6.53 15.40 -44.93
C LYS A 40 -7.10 16.51 -44.05
N GLU A 41 -8.41 16.65 -44.14
CA GLU A 41 -9.24 17.68 -43.52
C GLU A 41 -8.85 17.95 -42.07
N GLY A 42 -8.55 19.22 -41.79
CA GLY A 42 -8.09 19.72 -40.51
C GLY A 42 -9.15 19.57 -39.43
N LYS A 43 -9.00 18.55 -38.59
CA LYS A 43 -9.57 18.60 -37.24
C LYS A 43 -8.66 19.51 -36.41
N SER A 44 -9.25 20.60 -35.92
CA SER A 44 -8.65 21.58 -35.02
C SER A 44 -7.73 20.91 -34.00
N SER A 45 -6.50 21.41 -33.88
CA SER A 45 -5.44 20.92 -32.98
C SER A 45 -5.88 20.84 -31.51
N HIS A 46 -6.89 21.61 -31.12
CA HIS A 46 -7.51 21.55 -29.79
C HIS A 46 -8.22 20.21 -29.54
N GLN A 47 -9.01 19.71 -30.50
CA GLN A 47 -9.74 18.44 -30.34
C GLN A 47 -8.82 17.20 -30.26
N MET A 48 -7.60 17.29 -30.79
CA MET A 48 -6.62 16.19 -30.69
C MET A 48 -5.85 16.20 -29.37
N MET A 49 -5.68 17.35 -28.71
CA MET A 49 -5.12 17.40 -27.36
C MET A 49 -6.10 16.86 -26.32
N ASP A 50 -7.37 17.26 -26.39
CA ASP A 50 -8.40 16.78 -25.47
C ASP A 50 -8.54 15.25 -25.53
N ARG A 51 -8.57 14.66 -26.74
CA ARG A 51 -8.60 13.19 -26.89
C ARG A 51 -7.35 12.49 -26.39
N LYS A 52 -6.17 13.13 -26.42
CA LYS A 52 -4.94 12.54 -25.88
C LYS A 52 -4.91 12.59 -24.36
N GLN A 53 -5.43 13.67 -23.76
CA GLN A 53 -5.60 13.78 -22.30
C GLN A 53 -6.65 12.78 -21.79
N GLU A 54 -7.80 12.70 -22.45
CA GLU A 54 -8.89 11.79 -22.09
C GLU A 54 -8.47 10.30 -22.22
N ARG A 55 -7.66 9.95 -23.25
CA ARG A 55 -7.07 8.60 -23.36
C ARG A 55 -6.00 8.32 -22.31
N LYS A 56 -5.23 9.31 -21.86
CA LYS A 56 -4.26 9.13 -20.76
C LYS A 56 -4.99 8.93 -19.43
N GLU A 57 -6.04 9.71 -19.16
CA GLU A 57 -6.87 9.59 -17.96
C GLU A 57 -7.63 8.26 -17.93
N GLN A 58 -8.16 7.79 -19.07
CA GLN A 58 -8.78 6.46 -19.16
C GLN A 58 -7.78 5.34 -18.87
N ARG A 59 -6.52 5.43 -19.34
CA ARG A 59 -5.48 4.43 -19.07
C ARG A 59 -4.99 4.44 -17.62
N LEU A 60 -4.93 5.62 -16.98
CA LEU A 60 -4.61 5.74 -15.56
C LEU A 60 -5.76 5.23 -14.67
N GLY A 61 -7.01 5.49 -15.06
CA GLY A 61 -8.21 5.01 -14.37
C GLY A 61 -8.44 3.49 -14.47
N THR A 62 -8.00 2.83 -15.54
CA THR A 62 -8.14 1.36 -15.67
C THR A 62 -7.05 0.57 -14.96
N ASN A 63 -5.83 1.13 -14.82
CA ASN A 63 -4.73 0.42 -14.16
C ASN A 63 -4.86 0.39 -12.62
N HIS A 64 -5.55 1.37 -12.01
CA HIS A 64 -5.79 1.34 -10.56
C HIS A 64 -6.96 0.43 -10.14
N ARG A 65 -7.94 0.16 -11.00
CA ARG A 65 -9.09 -0.70 -10.64
C ARG A 65 -8.76 -2.19 -10.52
N ASN A 66 -7.62 -2.65 -11.03
CA ASN A 66 -7.30 -4.08 -11.05
C ASN A 66 -6.45 -4.56 -9.85
N TYR A 67 -5.79 -3.65 -9.12
CA TYR A 67 -4.98 -4.03 -7.95
C TYR A 67 -5.77 -3.99 -6.63
N ASP A 68 -6.77 -3.10 -6.50
CA ASP A 68 -7.64 -3.04 -5.31
C ASP A 68 -8.66 -4.19 -5.22
N ASN A 69 -8.86 -4.93 -6.32
CA ASN A 69 -9.86 -6.01 -6.40
C ASN A 69 -9.28 -7.38 -6.00
N TRP A 70 -7.95 -7.48 -5.78
CA TRP A 70 -7.31 -8.70 -5.27
C TRP A 70 -7.36 -8.77 -3.73
N ASP A 71 -7.06 -7.66 -3.05
CA ASP A 71 -7.08 -7.59 -1.57
C ASP A 71 -8.49 -7.79 -1.01
N LYS A 72 -9.52 -7.18 -1.64
CA LYS A 72 -10.91 -7.28 -1.14
C LYS A 72 -11.58 -8.65 -1.38
N LYS A 73 -11.10 -9.46 -2.34
CA LYS A 73 -11.75 -10.74 -2.67
C LYS A 73 -11.29 -11.92 -1.82
N GLU A 74 -10.12 -11.84 -1.19
CA GLU A 74 -9.66 -12.87 -0.25
C GLU A 74 -10.17 -12.61 1.17
N ASP A 75 -10.26 -11.34 1.60
CA ASP A 75 -10.75 -11.00 2.94
C ASP A 75 -12.27 -11.21 3.11
N LEU A 76 -13.06 -11.04 2.04
CA LEU A 76 -14.51 -11.29 2.07
C LEU A 76 -14.89 -12.79 2.13
N LYS A 77 -13.93 -13.72 1.95
CA LYS A 77 -14.19 -15.17 2.05
C LYS A 77 -13.82 -15.76 3.41
N PHE A 78 -13.23 -14.99 4.31
CA PHE A 78 -12.78 -15.50 5.62
C PHE A 78 -13.70 -15.12 6.79
N ASN A 79 -14.83 -14.45 6.53
CA ASN A 79 -15.75 -14.00 7.57
C ASN A 79 -17.14 -14.66 7.55
N ASP A 80 -17.23 -15.90 7.06
CA ASP A 80 -18.41 -16.74 7.29
C ASP A 80 -18.14 -17.75 8.42
N LYS A 81 -18.46 -17.30 9.63
CA LYS A 81 -19.12 -18.04 10.72
C LYS A 81 -18.62 -19.47 11.05
N ASN A 82 -17.97 -19.55 12.22
CA ASN A 82 -18.54 -20.26 13.37
C ASN A 82 -18.89 -21.76 13.17
N THR A 83 -17.91 -22.63 12.88
CA THR A 83 -18.09 -24.10 12.94
C THR A 83 -16.90 -24.90 13.52
N SER A 84 -15.98 -24.28 14.27
CA SER A 84 -14.83 -25.00 14.85
C SER A 84 -15.02 -25.52 16.29
N ASN A 85 -16.26 -25.62 16.79
CA ASN A 85 -16.55 -26.20 18.13
C ASN A 85 -17.44 -27.45 18.09
N LYS A 86 -17.50 -28.20 16.97
CA LYS A 86 -18.37 -29.40 16.89
C LYS A 86 -17.75 -30.67 16.29
N MET A 87 -16.42 -30.75 16.16
CA MET A 87 -15.73 -31.94 15.62
C MET A 87 -14.66 -32.54 16.54
N LEU A 88 -14.88 -32.49 17.86
CA LEU A 88 -14.00 -33.16 18.83
C LEU A 88 -14.60 -34.36 19.57
N ASP A 89 -15.84 -34.80 19.25
CA ASP A 89 -16.51 -35.91 19.95
C ASP A 89 -16.96 -37.09 19.05
N LYS A 90 -16.40 -37.26 17.85
CA LYS A 90 -16.76 -38.41 16.97
C LYS A 90 -15.56 -39.19 16.42
N VAL A 91 -14.54 -39.39 17.25
CA VAL A 91 -13.49 -40.38 16.97
C VAL A 91 -13.38 -41.31 18.17
N LYS A 92 -14.38 -42.16 18.35
CA LYS A 92 -14.28 -43.45 19.06
C LYS A 92 -15.41 -44.33 18.54
N ASN A 93 -15.05 -45.57 18.21
CA ASN A 93 -15.89 -46.68 17.75
C ASN A 93 -16.15 -46.73 16.23
N ASN A 94 -15.28 -47.44 15.52
CA ASN A 94 -15.66 -48.51 14.58
C ASN A 94 -14.40 -49.21 14.07
N SER A 95 -13.84 -50.08 14.90
CA SER A 95 -13.00 -51.20 14.48
C SER A 95 -13.74 -52.47 14.86
N GLY A 96 -14.36 -53.14 13.90
CA GLY A 96 -15.07 -54.38 14.16
C GLY A 96 -15.80 -54.89 12.93
N GLU A 97 -15.40 -56.10 12.53
CA GLU A 97 -16.20 -57.09 11.80
C GLU A 97 -16.38 -56.90 10.28
N GLY A 98 -15.46 -57.56 9.56
CA GLY A 98 -15.80 -58.16 8.28
C GLY A 98 -16.65 -59.42 8.49
N LYS A 99 -17.68 -59.58 7.66
CA LYS A 99 -18.30 -60.85 7.25
C LYS A 99 -19.15 -60.61 6.00
N ASP A 100 -18.82 -61.38 4.97
CA ASP A 100 -19.66 -62.02 3.95
C ASP A 100 -20.94 -61.33 3.45
N LYS A 101 -21.01 -61.15 2.12
CA LYS A 101 -22.11 -61.62 1.26
C LYS A 101 -21.83 -61.37 -0.23
N GLU A 102 -21.53 -62.45 -0.93
CA GLU A 102 -21.86 -62.62 -2.35
C GLU A 102 -23.39 -62.65 -2.51
N ALA A 103 -23.93 -61.93 -3.50
CA ALA A 103 -24.97 -62.40 -4.41
C ALA A 103 -25.34 -61.33 -5.45
N ASN A 104 -24.88 -61.57 -6.67
CA ASN A 104 -25.71 -61.66 -7.88
C ASN A 104 -26.71 -60.52 -8.19
N THR A 105 -26.39 -59.70 -9.19
CA THR A 105 -27.39 -59.22 -10.15
C THR A 105 -26.76 -58.97 -11.53
N LYS A 106 -26.98 -59.90 -12.47
CA LYS A 106 -26.95 -59.59 -13.91
C LYS A 106 -28.26 -58.89 -14.28
N LYS A 107 -28.18 -57.66 -14.79
CA LYS A 107 -29.14 -57.18 -15.79
C LYS A 107 -28.47 -56.19 -16.75
N LYS A 108 -28.39 -56.64 -18.01
CA LYS A 108 -28.06 -55.87 -19.20
C LYS A 108 -28.99 -54.66 -19.31
N GLY A 109 -28.41 -53.51 -19.59
CA GLY A 109 -29.08 -52.29 -20.00
C GLY A 109 -28.04 -51.38 -20.61
N ASP A 110 -27.88 -51.47 -21.93
CA ASP A 110 -26.98 -50.65 -22.74
C ASP A 110 -27.32 -49.17 -22.58
N THR A 111 -26.68 -48.54 -21.59
CA THR A 111 -26.66 -47.09 -21.48
C THR A 111 -25.33 -46.67 -22.07
N LYS A 112 -25.35 -46.11 -23.28
CA LYS A 112 -24.20 -45.38 -23.83
C LYS A 112 -23.91 -44.20 -22.92
N ILE A 113 -23.08 -44.42 -21.90
CA ILE A 113 -22.46 -43.38 -21.11
C ILE A 113 -21.51 -42.67 -22.07
N GLN A 114 -21.96 -41.55 -22.64
CA GLN A 114 -21.07 -40.60 -23.29
C GLN A 114 -20.16 -40.05 -22.19
N ASN A 115 -19.02 -40.73 -21.98
CA ASN A 115 -17.90 -40.22 -21.19
C ASN A 115 -17.37 -38.97 -21.89
N LYS A 116 -18.02 -37.83 -21.64
CA LYS A 116 -17.46 -36.52 -21.93
C LYS A 116 -16.17 -36.43 -21.09
N PRO A 117 -14.98 -36.29 -21.69
CA PRO A 117 -13.76 -36.19 -20.90
C PRO A 117 -13.92 -34.97 -19.99
N GLU A 118 -14.01 -35.25 -18.69
CA GLU A 118 -14.05 -34.22 -17.67
C GLU A 118 -12.76 -33.42 -17.87
N LYS A 119 -12.89 -32.19 -18.33
CA LYS A 119 -11.75 -31.32 -18.59
C LYS A 119 -11.06 -31.13 -17.24
N VAL A 120 -10.01 -31.92 -16.99
CA VAL A 120 -9.14 -31.76 -15.83
C VAL A 120 -8.65 -30.32 -15.90
N LYS A 121 -9.22 -29.48 -15.04
CA LYS A 121 -8.91 -28.06 -14.99
C LYS A 121 -7.47 -28.01 -14.49
N TYR A 122 -6.54 -27.76 -15.40
CA TYR A 122 -5.13 -27.63 -15.05
C TYR A 122 -5.01 -26.43 -14.11
N GLU A 123 -4.95 -26.68 -12.80
CA GLU A 123 -4.58 -25.67 -11.84
C GLU A 123 -3.06 -25.56 -11.88
N PRO A 124 -2.50 -24.43 -12.36
CA PRO A 124 -1.06 -24.27 -12.40
C PRO A 124 -0.53 -24.40 -10.98
N LYS A 125 0.36 -25.37 -10.77
CA LYS A 125 1.00 -25.62 -9.48
C LYS A 125 1.85 -24.39 -9.14
N VAL A 126 1.37 -23.55 -8.24
CA VAL A 126 2.11 -22.38 -7.78
C VAL A 126 3.37 -22.90 -7.09
N PRO A 127 4.58 -22.41 -7.45
CA PRO A 127 5.80 -22.84 -6.78
C PRO A 127 5.72 -22.46 -5.30
N LEU A 128 5.79 -23.48 -4.45
CA LEU A 128 5.78 -23.34 -2.99
C LEU A 128 7.17 -22.89 -2.51
N VAL A 129 7.17 -22.02 -1.52
CA VAL A 129 8.36 -21.58 -0.79
C VAL A 129 8.47 -22.43 0.47
N THR A 130 9.69 -22.80 0.86
CA THR A 130 9.88 -23.54 2.12
C THR A 130 9.65 -22.63 3.32
N TYR A 131 9.18 -23.19 4.44
CA TYR A 131 9.03 -22.40 5.67
C TYR A 131 10.35 -21.71 6.07
N THR A 132 11.47 -22.43 5.96
CA THR A 132 12.82 -21.94 6.30
C THR A 132 13.23 -20.72 5.47
N GLU A 133 12.95 -20.74 4.16
CA GLU A 133 13.25 -19.61 3.28
C GLU A 133 12.38 -18.39 3.62
N ALA A 134 11.09 -18.60 3.84
CA ALA A 134 10.19 -17.52 4.22
C ALA A 134 10.49 -16.95 5.62
N ASP A 135 10.89 -17.80 6.56
CA ASP A 135 11.29 -17.42 7.92
C ASP A 135 12.59 -16.60 7.90
N ALA A 136 13.59 -17.04 7.12
CA ALA A 136 14.82 -16.28 6.90
C ALA A 136 14.53 -14.90 6.30
N TYR A 137 13.66 -14.81 5.30
CA TYR A 137 13.24 -13.50 4.75
C TYR A 137 12.62 -12.59 5.84
N GLY A 138 11.76 -13.13 6.70
CA GLY A 138 11.20 -12.38 7.83
C GLY A 138 12.27 -11.86 8.79
N LYS A 139 13.22 -12.72 9.18
CA LYS A 139 14.30 -12.41 10.13
C LYS A 139 15.35 -11.45 9.58
N ASP A 140 15.75 -11.64 8.34
CA ASP A 140 16.90 -10.95 7.76
C ASP A 140 16.50 -9.66 7.06
N THR A 141 15.23 -9.53 6.67
CA THR A 141 14.72 -8.36 5.94
C THR A 141 13.71 -7.56 6.75
N ILE A 142 12.65 -8.19 7.28
CA ILE A 142 11.55 -7.46 7.89
C ILE A 142 11.90 -6.96 9.30
N LEU A 143 12.43 -7.83 10.17
CA LEU A 143 12.76 -7.45 11.55
C LEU A 143 13.81 -6.33 11.67
N PRO A 144 14.91 -6.32 10.89
CA PRO A 144 15.91 -5.26 10.97
C PRO A 144 15.36 -3.91 10.55
N LEU A 145 14.42 -3.89 9.58
CA LEU A 145 13.74 -2.66 9.16
C LEU A 145 12.83 -2.12 10.27
N ILE A 146 12.10 -2.98 10.99
CA ILE A 146 11.31 -2.55 12.15
C ILE A 146 12.22 -1.98 13.23
N ALA A 147 13.32 -2.67 13.55
CA ALA A 147 14.28 -2.18 14.54
C ALA A 147 14.90 -0.83 14.13
N GLY A 148 15.26 -0.68 12.85
CA GLY A 148 15.77 0.57 12.30
C GLY A 148 14.77 1.73 12.36
N LEU A 149 13.47 1.46 12.21
CA LEU A 149 12.42 2.46 12.43
C LEU A 149 12.36 2.91 13.89
N GLU A 150 12.41 1.99 14.85
CA GLU A 150 12.39 2.33 16.27
C GLU A 150 13.62 3.13 16.69
N THR A 151 14.82 2.74 16.21
CA THR A 151 16.06 3.49 16.46
C THR A 151 16.01 4.89 15.86
N ALA A 152 15.59 5.04 14.60
CA ALA A 152 15.48 6.34 13.96
C ALA A 152 14.45 7.24 14.64
N LYS A 153 13.30 6.66 15.05
CA LYS A 153 12.26 7.34 15.83
C LYS A 153 12.80 7.85 17.17
N ALA A 154 13.55 7.02 17.91
CA ALA A 154 14.13 7.41 19.19
C ALA A 154 15.16 8.54 19.05
N ASN A 155 15.90 8.55 17.94
CA ASN A 155 16.92 9.56 17.66
C ASN A 155 16.40 10.81 16.93
N LEU A 156 15.11 10.86 16.59
CA LEU A 156 14.51 11.89 15.71
C LEU A 156 15.24 12.03 14.36
N ASP A 157 15.82 10.93 13.86
CA ASP A 157 16.48 10.87 12.55
C ASP A 157 15.43 10.64 11.45
N TRP A 158 14.86 11.73 10.97
CA TRP A 158 13.78 11.72 9.99
C TRP A 158 14.15 11.10 8.65
N GLU A 159 15.37 11.33 8.17
CA GLU A 159 15.84 10.82 6.89
C GLU A 159 15.93 9.29 6.94
N THR A 160 16.60 8.76 7.98
CA THR A 160 16.69 7.31 8.19
C THR A 160 15.31 6.70 8.45
N LEU A 161 14.44 7.38 9.20
CA LEU A 161 13.07 6.93 9.46
C LEU A 161 12.26 6.80 8.18
N ALA A 162 12.27 7.83 7.32
CA ALA A 162 11.58 7.83 6.03
C ALA A 162 12.13 6.75 5.09
N LYS A 163 13.46 6.62 5.01
CA LYS A 163 14.13 5.60 4.21
C LYS A 163 13.73 4.18 4.63
N ASN A 164 13.83 3.87 5.93
CA ASN A 164 13.44 2.57 6.48
C ASN A 164 11.95 2.29 6.29
N TYR A 165 11.10 3.31 6.39
CA TYR A 165 9.67 3.17 6.15
C TYR A 165 9.33 2.77 4.71
N HIS A 166 9.96 3.44 3.74
CA HIS A 166 9.78 3.11 2.32
C HIS A 166 10.34 1.74 1.97
N LEU A 167 11.51 1.38 2.51
CA LEU A 167 12.08 0.04 2.37
C LEU A 167 11.13 -1.02 2.95
N LEU A 168 10.65 -0.83 4.19
CA LEU A 168 9.69 -1.76 4.81
C LEU A 168 8.41 -1.89 4.00
N SER A 169 7.88 -0.78 3.47
CA SER A 169 6.70 -0.78 2.62
C SER A 169 6.89 -1.63 1.35
N ASN A 170 8.07 -1.52 0.72
CA ASN A 170 8.42 -2.29 -0.47
C ASN A 170 8.63 -3.77 -0.15
N GLU A 171 9.35 -4.07 0.93
CA GLU A 171 9.62 -5.44 1.36
C GLU A 171 8.34 -6.13 1.87
N LEU A 172 7.41 -5.43 2.51
CA LEU A 172 6.09 -6.00 2.85
C LEU A 172 5.31 -6.47 1.62
N LYS A 173 5.39 -5.74 0.50
CA LYS A 173 4.75 -6.12 -0.76
C LYS A 173 5.38 -7.40 -1.35
N LYS A 174 6.70 -7.54 -1.24
CA LYS A 174 7.44 -8.73 -1.68
C LYS A 174 7.20 -9.91 -0.72
N GLY A 175 7.40 -9.69 0.57
CA GLY A 175 7.19 -10.63 1.67
C GLY A 175 5.78 -11.21 1.71
N THR A 176 4.75 -10.44 1.37
CA THR A 176 3.39 -11.00 1.24
C THR A 176 3.34 -12.15 0.23
N LYS A 177 4.05 -12.07 -0.89
CA LYS A 177 4.13 -13.20 -1.84
C LYS A 177 4.92 -14.37 -1.27
N VAL A 178 6.00 -14.10 -0.55
CA VAL A 178 6.87 -15.13 0.07
C VAL A 178 6.10 -15.89 1.15
N PHE A 179 5.51 -15.18 2.11
CA PHE A 179 4.79 -15.77 3.24
C PHE A 179 3.56 -16.56 2.79
N TYR A 180 2.81 -16.09 1.80
CA TYR A 180 1.61 -16.80 1.32
C TYR A 180 1.93 -18.01 0.43
N LYS A 181 3.14 -18.08 -0.13
CA LYS A 181 3.63 -19.26 -0.84
C LYS A 181 4.23 -20.31 0.08
N ALA A 182 4.37 -20.04 1.37
CA ALA A 182 4.94 -21.01 2.30
C ALA A 182 4.06 -22.26 2.40
N ASP A 183 4.71 -23.42 2.42
CA ASP A 183 4.01 -24.71 2.50
C ASP A 183 3.35 -24.91 3.88
N GLY A 184 2.10 -25.39 3.87
CA GLY A 184 1.27 -25.59 5.05
C GLY A 184 0.57 -24.32 5.59
N LYS A 185 -0.74 -24.43 5.86
CA LYS A 185 -1.54 -23.31 6.42
C LYS A 185 -1.03 -22.82 7.77
N ALA A 186 -0.64 -23.75 8.66
CA ALA A 186 -0.12 -23.42 9.98
C ALA A 186 1.16 -22.57 9.89
N ASN A 187 2.07 -22.94 8.99
CA ASN A 187 3.30 -22.21 8.72
C ASN A 187 3.03 -20.81 8.18
N ARG A 188 2.15 -20.67 7.18
CA ARG A 188 1.75 -19.36 6.65
C ARG A 188 1.19 -18.44 7.74
N ASN A 189 0.26 -18.96 8.54
CA ASN A 189 -0.36 -18.20 9.63
C ASN A 189 0.69 -17.74 10.64
N LYS A 190 1.64 -18.62 10.98
CA LYS A 190 2.76 -18.29 11.87
C LYS A 190 3.62 -17.17 11.28
N LEU A 191 4.06 -17.29 10.02
CA LEU A 191 4.87 -16.27 9.34
C LEU A 191 4.16 -14.91 9.26
N ILE A 192 2.85 -14.91 8.94
CA ILE A 192 2.05 -13.69 8.88
C ILE A 192 1.97 -13.04 10.26
N ALA A 193 1.67 -13.81 11.30
CA ALA A 193 1.56 -13.30 12.67
C ALA A 193 2.90 -12.79 13.21
N THR A 194 4.01 -13.47 12.89
CA THR A 194 5.33 -13.14 13.41
C THR A 194 5.97 -11.96 12.69
N TYR A 195 5.83 -11.84 11.36
CA TYR A 195 6.56 -10.84 10.58
C TYR A 195 5.65 -9.81 9.90
N LYS A 196 4.64 -10.26 9.14
CA LYS A 196 3.82 -9.37 8.31
C LYS A 196 2.94 -8.44 9.15
N ALA A 197 2.20 -8.99 10.10
CA ALA A 197 1.25 -8.24 10.93
C ALA A 197 1.93 -7.10 11.74
N PRO A 198 3.00 -7.35 12.53
CA PRO A 198 3.64 -6.28 13.28
C PRO A 198 4.30 -5.23 12.36
N ALA A 199 4.87 -5.64 11.23
CA ALA A 199 5.41 -4.71 10.24
C ALA A 199 4.31 -3.81 9.62
N GLN A 200 3.14 -4.37 9.32
CA GLN A 200 2.00 -3.61 8.81
C GLN A 200 1.46 -2.62 9.85
N GLU A 201 1.36 -3.03 11.11
CA GLU A 201 0.96 -2.17 12.22
C GLU A 201 1.93 -0.98 12.36
N LYS A 202 3.24 -1.25 12.38
CA LYS A 202 4.28 -0.22 12.44
C LYS A 202 4.23 0.74 11.27
N ARG A 203 4.01 0.22 10.05
CA ARG A 203 3.83 1.05 8.86
C ARG A 203 2.56 1.92 8.96
N ALA A 204 1.48 1.39 9.51
CA ALA A 204 0.25 2.16 9.69
C ALA A 204 0.43 3.27 10.74
N GLU A 205 1.10 2.98 11.86
CA GLU A 205 1.43 3.93 12.93
C GLU A 205 2.16 5.17 12.38
N LEU A 206 3.14 4.96 11.49
CA LEU A 206 4.01 6.03 10.99
C LEU A 206 3.50 6.72 9.71
N ALA A 207 2.45 6.21 9.07
CA ALA A 207 2.04 6.66 7.74
C ALA A 207 1.69 8.16 7.69
N LEU A 208 0.89 8.64 8.64
CA LEU A 208 0.47 10.04 8.68
C LEU A 208 1.64 10.96 9.04
N THR A 209 2.41 10.61 10.07
CA THR A 209 3.57 11.39 10.53
C THR A 209 4.59 11.59 9.41
N LEU A 210 4.97 10.52 8.70
CA LEU A 210 5.92 10.60 7.59
C LEU A 210 5.34 11.31 6.37
N SER A 211 4.04 11.18 6.11
CA SER A 211 3.38 11.95 5.03
C SER A 211 3.49 13.45 5.26
N ILE A 212 3.38 13.89 6.51
CA ILE A 212 3.55 15.28 6.87
C ILE A 212 5.02 15.70 6.77
N TYR A 213 5.95 14.87 7.25
CA TYR A 213 7.39 15.12 7.10
C TYR A 213 7.79 15.33 5.63
N MET A 214 7.39 14.42 4.74
CA MET A 214 7.63 14.60 3.29
C MET A 214 6.96 15.87 2.75
N GLY A 215 5.81 16.26 3.29
CA GLY A 215 5.17 17.52 2.96
C GLY A 215 5.99 18.75 3.35
N VAL A 216 6.69 18.70 4.50
CA VAL A 216 7.63 19.73 4.95
C VAL A 216 8.80 19.84 3.97
N GLU A 217 9.46 18.74 3.63
CA GLU A 217 10.58 18.73 2.67
C GLU A 217 10.16 19.30 1.32
N ASN A 218 8.98 18.92 0.82
CA ASN A 218 8.44 19.45 -0.43
C ASN A 218 8.20 20.96 -0.38
N ILE A 219 7.78 21.52 0.77
CA ILE A 219 7.62 22.97 0.91
C ILE A 219 8.98 23.66 0.94
N GLU A 220 9.99 23.06 1.58
CA GLU A 220 11.36 23.60 1.58
C GLU A 220 11.92 23.68 0.16
N ALA A 221 11.75 22.65 -0.65
CA ALA A 221 12.15 22.67 -2.06
C ALA A 221 11.43 23.77 -2.88
N GLU A 222 10.14 24.01 -2.64
CA GLU A 222 9.40 25.12 -3.30
C GLU A 222 9.93 26.49 -2.83
N LEU A 223 10.35 26.61 -1.57
CA LEU A 223 10.94 27.85 -1.06
C LEU A 223 12.33 28.13 -1.63
N GLU A 224 13.11 27.09 -1.93
CA GLU A 224 14.41 27.18 -2.61
C GLU A 224 14.26 27.61 -4.07
N THR A 225 13.20 27.17 -4.73
CA THR A 225 12.85 27.54 -6.12
C THR A 225 12.01 28.82 -6.21
N GLU A 226 11.88 29.57 -5.12
CA GLU A 226 11.12 30.82 -4.99
C GLU A 226 9.62 30.74 -5.35
N ASN A 227 9.04 29.54 -5.36
CA ASN A 227 7.63 29.32 -5.65
C ASN A 227 6.75 29.50 -4.40
N ILE A 228 6.71 30.73 -3.88
CA ILE A 228 6.09 31.05 -2.59
C ILE A 228 4.58 30.76 -2.57
N GLY A 229 3.90 30.98 -3.70
CA GLY A 229 2.46 30.70 -3.83
C GLY A 229 2.12 29.23 -3.61
N GLU A 230 2.85 28.34 -4.27
CA GLU A 230 2.64 26.88 -4.12
C GLU A 230 3.05 26.40 -2.72
N ALA A 231 4.17 26.91 -2.19
CA ALA A 231 4.62 26.65 -0.83
C ALA A 231 3.53 26.99 0.23
N ALA A 232 2.88 28.15 0.09
CA ALA A 232 1.80 28.58 0.99
C ALA A 232 0.54 27.69 0.89
N LEU A 233 0.17 27.25 -0.32
CA LEU A 233 -0.95 26.32 -0.51
C LEU A 233 -0.67 24.95 0.12
N LYS A 234 0.54 24.43 -0.05
CA LYS A 234 0.99 23.17 0.57
C LYS A 234 1.03 23.29 2.09
N LEU A 235 1.54 24.39 2.64
CA LEU A 235 1.55 24.66 4.08
C LEU A 235 0.14 24.62 4.68
N ARG A 236 -0.85 25.23 4.03
CA ARG A 236 -2.25 25.21 4.52
C ARG A 236 -2.79 23.78 4.62
N LYS A 237 -2.53 22.94 3.60
CA LYS A 237 -2.92 21.52 3.62
C LYS A 237 -2.26 20.78 4.78
N LEU A 238 -0.99 21.09 5.02
CA LEU A 238 -0.18 20.43 6.02
C LEU A 238 -0.64 20.78 7.45
N LYS A 239 -1.01 22.04 7.70
CA LYS A 239 -1.64 22.47 8.97
C LYS A 239 -2.93 21.73 9.27
N MET A 240 -3.81 21.54 8.27
CA MET A 240 -5.03 20.75 8.45
C MET A 240 -4.75 19.28 8.81
N LEU A 241 -3.64 18.70 8.35
CA LEU A 241 -3.24 17.34 8.72
C LEU A 241 -2.72 17.28 10.16
N ILE A 242 -1.99 18.30 10.61
CA ILE A 242 -1.51 18.42 11.99
C ILE A 242 -2.68 18.56 12.96
N GLU A 243 -3.67 19.39 12.65
CA GLU A 243 -4.86 19.52 13.48
C GLU A 243 -5.60 18.18 13.67
N LYS A 244 -5.58 17.32 12.64
CA LYS A 244 -6.18 15.98 12.69
C LYS A 244 -5.37 14.95 13.49
N LEU A 245 -4.08 15.18 13.74
CA LEU A 245 -3.24 14.26 14.51
C LEU A 245 -3.62 14.23 16.01
N GLY A 246 -4.39 15.20 16.49
CA GLY A 246 -4.78 15.27 17.89
C GLY A 246 -3.58 15.59 18.81
N ASN A 247 -3.70 15.24 20.09
CA ASN A 247 -2.83 15.71 21.17
C ASN A 247 -1.33 15.42 20.91
N THR A 248 -0.57 16.45 20.51
CA THR A 248 0.84 16.35 20.09
C THR A 248 1.83 16.34 21.25
N GLU A 249 1.42 16.79 22.43
CA GLU A 249 2.30 17.10 23.57
C GLU A 249 3.09 15.90 24.11
N ASN A 250 2.59 14.68 23.92
CA ASN A 250 3.21 13.46 24.44
C ASN A 250 4.02 12.67 23.40
N ASN A 251 4.21 13.20 22.18
CA ASN A 251 4.95 12.51 21.12
C ASN A 251 6.03 13.42 20.53
N ALA A 252 7.30 13.09 20.84
CA ALA A 252 8.45 13.87 20.41
C ALA A 252 8.51 14.11 18.88
N LEU A 253 8.14 13.11 18.07
CA LEU A 253 8.08 13.27 16.61
C LEU A 253 7.03 14.30 16.19
N LEU A 254 5.86 14.30 16.83
CA LEU A 254 4.81 15.25 16.49
C LEU A 254 5.18 16.67 16.93
N THR A 255 5.79 16.82 18.12
CA THR A 255 6.27 18.11 18.61
C THR A 255 7.33 18.70 17.68
N ASP A 256 8.33 17.92 17.27
CA ASP A 256 9.36 18.36 16.33
C ASP A 256 8.76 18.74 14.97
N LEU A 257 7.81 17.95 14.49
CA LEU A 257 7.14 18.19 13.21
C LEU A 257 6.27 19.46 13.23
N VAL A 258 5.56 19.74 14.34
CA VAL A 258 4.86 21.02 14.54
C VAL A 258 5.84 22.20 14.52
N ALA A 259 7.00 22.06 15.17
CA ALA A 259 8.03 23.11 15.19
C ALA A 259 8.60 23.39 13.78
N LYS A 260 8.87 22.35 12.99
CA LYS A 260 9.29 22.49 11.57
C LYS A 260 8.26 23.28 10.77
N VAL A 261 6.98 23.02 10.98
CA VAL A 261 5.88 23.65 10.22
C VAL A 261 5.68 25.11 10.60
N ASN A 262 5.80 25.45 11.88
CA ASN A 262 5.79 26.83 12.34
C ASN A 262 7.00 27.61 11.80
N THR A 263 8.14 26.95 11.65
CA THR A 263 9.34 27.52 11.03
C THR A 263 9.09 27.82 9.53
N LEU A 264 8.45 26.91 8.79
CA LEU A 264 8.09 27.14 7.40
C LEU A 264 7.11 28.29 7.21
N GLU A 265 6.11 28.40 8.09
CA GLU A 265 5.17 29.53 8.08
C GLU A 265 5.90 30.86 8.23
N SER A 266 6.84 30.93 9.18
CA SER A 266 7.63 32.14 9.42
C SER A 266 8.49 32.50 8.19
N LYS A 267 9.14 31.50 7.56
CA LYS A 267 9.90 31.67 6.31
C LYS A 267 9.01 32.21 5.17
N ILE A 268 7.83 31.62 4.97
CA ILE A 268 6.87 32.04 3.93
C ILE A 268 6.39 33.49 4.18
N ASN A 269 6.02 33.83 5.41
CA ASN A 269 5.55 35.18 5.76
C ASN A 269 6.64 36.24 5.52
N THR A 270 7.90 35.90 5.83
CA THR A 270 9.05 36.79 5.63
C THR A 270 9.33 37.01 4.13
N LYS A 271 9.29 35.96 3.31
CA LYS A 271 9.46 36.09 1.86
C LYS A 271 8.30 36.86 1.21
N ASN A 272 7.07 36.65 1.68
CA ASN A 272 5.90 37.40 1.21
C ASN A 272 6.03 38.90 1.50
N SER A 273 6.48 39.30 2.69
CA SER A 273 6.64 40.73 3.03
C SER A 273 7.72 41.42 2.21
N MET A 274 8.81 40.72 1.87
CA MET A 274 9.87 41.26 0.98
C MET A 274 9.39 41.47 -0.47
N SER A 275 8.45 40.66 -0.96
CA SER A 275 7.91 40.81 -2.33
C SER A 275 7.20 42.16 -2.55
N TYR A 276 6.57 42.72 -1.51
CA TYR A 276 5.89 44.02 -1.57
C TYR A 276 6.84 45.22 -1.49
N TYR A 277 8.11 45.01 -1.12
CA TYR A 277 9.13 46.04 -1.03
C TYR A 277 10.16 45.91 -2.17
N LYS A 278 9.72 45.74 -3.42
CA LYS A 278 10.60 46.04 -4.56
C LYS A 278 10.71 47.56 -4.68
N PRO A 279 11.83 48.20 -4.27
CA PRO A 279 11.98 49.63 -4.50
C PRO A 279 11.91 49.86 -6.02
N VAL A 280 11.06 50.80 -6.42
CA VAL A 280 11.06 51.30 -7.80
C VAL A 280 12.42 51.96 -8.00
N SER A 281 13.32 51.28 -8.70
CA SER A 281 14.60 51.87 -9.12
C SER A 281 14.29 53.03 -10.05
N LEU A 282 14.51 54.25 -9.54
CA LEU A 282 14.46 55.51 -10.26
C LEU A 282 15.52 55.57 -11.36
#